data_AF-A0A3N2QTI2-F1
#
_entry.id   AF-A0A3N2QTI2-F1
#
_cell.length_a   1.000
_cell.length_b   1.000
_cell.length_c   1.000
_cell.angle_alpha   90.00
_cell.angle_beta   90.00
_cell.angle_gamma   90.00
#
_symmetry.space_group_name_H-M   'P 1'
#
loop_
_entity.id
_entity.type
_entity.pdbx_description
1 polymer ?
#
loop_
_entity_poly.entity_id
_entity_poly.type
_entity_poly.pdbx_seq_one_letter_code
_entity_poly.pdbx_strand_id
1 'polypeptide(L)'
;MRTTAAFSGSLLALLAMLAGPGRATVIDVPGCVMDMDAGRLATSAAEARPITSAHVWANDFVTYSWSGDADERVVLQHCPTGDFLLVVAPPAVSAVVFERFFTMLGEERGYTLRQLGEAVAPLGAGARIGRGEWGDCICRELGL
;
A
#
# COMPACT_ATOMS: atom_id res chain seq x y z
N MET A 1 -1.66 -49.90 65.15
CA MET A 1 -1.74 -48.77 64.20
C MET A 1 -0.32 -48.28 63.94
N ARG A 2 0.18 -48.49 62.71
CA ARG A 2 1.53 -48.16 62.22
C ARG A 2 1.51 -46.76 61.57
N THR A 3 2.27 -45.78 62.08
CA THR A 3 3.59 -45.26 61.62
C THR A 3 3.59 -44.38 60.35
N THR A 4 4.02 -43.11 60.56
CA THR A 4 4.98 -42.26 59.76
C THR A 4 4.68 -41.89 58.29
N ALA A 5 4.57 -40.60 57.95
CA ALA A 5 5.63 -39.59 57.63
C ALA A 5 5.95 -39.56 56.12
N ALA A 6 5.73 -38.46 55.38
CA ALA A 6 6.59 -37.27 55.19
C ALA A 6 7.19 -37.24 53.76
N PHE A 7 7.77 -36.08 53.40
CA PHE A 7 8.62 -35.74 52.24
C PHE A 7 7.87 -35.31 50.97
N SER A 8 7.96 -34.02 50.59
CA SER A 8 9.03 -33.35 49.82
C SER A 8 8.57 -33.21 48.36
N GLY A 9 8.49 -32.02 47.77
CA GLY A 9 9.56 -31.03 47.64
C GLY A 9 10.04 -31.06 46.18
N SER A 10 10.32 -29.88 45.60
CA SER A 10 10.86 -29.55 44.26
C SER A 10 9.84 -28.72 43.46
N LEU A 11 9.94 -27.38 43.35
CA LEU A 11 11.03 -26.52 42.88
C LEU A 11 11.33 -26.71 41.38
N LEU A 12 11.40 -25.57 40.67
CA LEU A 12 11.80 -25.34 39.27
C LEU A 12 10.71 -25.62 38.20
N ALA A 13 10.50 -24.78 37.18
CA ALA A 13 11.38 -23.77 36.60
C ALA A 13 10.59 -22.56 36.09
N LEU A 14 11.09 -21.36 36.41
CA LEU A 14 10.76 -20.14 35.68
C LEU A 14 11.20 -20.30 34.22
N LEU A 15 10.26 -20.36 33.28
CA LEU A 15 10.54 -19.99 31.89
C LEU A 15 10.53 -18.46 31.81
N ALA A 16 11.70 -17.86 32.02
CA ALA A 16 11.95 -16.49 31.60
C ALA A 16 12.08 -16.49 30.06
N MET A 17 10.97 -16.24 29.37
CA MET A 17 10.99 -15.94 27.94
C MET A 17 11.69 -14.61 27.74
N LEU A 18 12.94 -14.66 27.30
CA LEU A 18 13.68 -13.53 26.76
C LEU A 18 12.97 -13.07 25.48
N ALA A 19 11.99 -12.16 25.61
CA ALA A 19 11.50 -11.37 24.51
C ALA A 19 12.63 -10.40 24.10
N GLY A 20 13.49 -10.87 23.20
CA GLY A 20 14.46 -10.00 22.54
C GLY A 20 13.71 -8.90 21.78
N PRO A 21 14.26 -7.68 21.69
CA PRO A 21 13.70 -6.64 20.85
C PRO A 21 13.76 -7.15 19.40
N GLY A 22 12.61 -7.59 18.89
CA GLY A 22 12.44 -7.88 17.49
C GLY A 22 12.67 -6.59 16.73
N ARG A 23 13.82 -6.47 16.06
CA ARG A 23 13.98 -5.45 15.03
C ARG A 23 12.95 -5.80 13.97
N ALA A 24 12.00 -4.91 13.76
CA ALA A 24 11.14 -4.95 12.59
C ALA A 24 12.06 -4.83 11.37
N THR A 25 12.32 -5.96 10.72
CA THR A 25 13.00 -5.98 9.43
C THR A 25 12.03 -5.39 8.44
N VAL A 26 12.34 -4.20 7.91
CA VAL A 26 11.64 -3.66 6.75
C VAL A 26 11.89 -4.64 5.61
N ILE A 27 10.86 -5.35 5.19
CA ILE A 27 10.93 -6.22 4.01
C ILE A 27 10.76 -5.29 2.81
N ASP A 28 11.86 -4.98 2.11
CA ASP A 28 11.79 -4.46 0.75
C ASP A 28 11.02 -5.49 -0.09
N VAL A 29 9.89 -5.09 -0.68
CA VAL A 29 9.11 -5.95 -1.58
C VAL A 29 9.84 -5.94 -2.93
N PRO A 30 10.63 -6.98 -3.28
CA PRO A 30 11.36 -6.99 -4.54
C PRO A 30 10.34 -7.21 -5.66
N GLY A 31 10.47 -6.48 -6.76
CA GLY A 31 9.81 -6.88 -8.00
C GLY A 31 8.60 -6.06 -8.44
N CYS A 32 8.27 -4.95 -7.78
CA CYS A 32 7.23 -4.04 -8.29
C CYS A 32 7.68 -2.59 -8.08
N VAL A 33 8.15 -1.97 -9.16
CA VAL A 33 8.69 -0.61 -9.14
C VAL A 33 8.06 0.23 -10.24
N MET A 34 7.99 1.54 -10.02
CA MET A 34 7.70 2.47 -11.10
C MET A 34 8.96 2.67 -11.94
N ASP A 35 8.92 2.27 -13.21
CA ASP A 35 9.92 2.60 -14.23
C ASP A 35 9.70 4.06 -14.66
N MET A 36 10.61 4.94 -14.27
CA MET A 36 10.50 6.38 -14.50
C MET A 36 10.72 6.77 -15.96
N ASP A 37 11.50 5.98 -16.70
CA ASP A 37 11.75 6.19 -18.14
C ASP A 37 10.53 5.77 -18.95
N ALA A 38 9.96 4.61 -18.62
CA ALA A 38 8.83 4.05 -19.34
C ALA A 38 7.47 4.62 -18.88
N GLY A 39 7.41 5.28 -17.72
CA GLY A 39 6.18 5.85 -17.15
C GLY A 39 5.14 4.80 -16.77
N ARG A 40 5.58 3.60 -16.37
CA ARG A 40 4.74 2.45 -16.05
C ARG A 40 5.36 1.56 -14.98
N LEU A 41 4.57 0.69 -14.37
CA LEU A 41 5.09 -0.31 -13.46
C LEU A 41 5.94 -1.39 -14.19
N ALA A 42 6.92 -1.93 -13.48
CA ALA A 42 7.83 -2.98 -13.93
C ALA A 42 8.38 -3.82 -12.77
N THR A 43 8.93 -5.01 -13.06
CA THR A 43 9.59 -5.85 -12.03
C THR A 43 11.00 -5.39 -11.66
N SER A 44 11.67 -4.73 -12.59
CA SER A 44 12.97 -4.10 -12.38
C SER A 44 13.15 -3.03 -13.44
N ALA A 45 13.81 -1.93 -13.08
CA ALA A 45 14.14 -0.85 -13.99
C ALA A 45 15.47 -0.23 -13.57
N ALA A 46 16.20 0.37 -14.54
CA ALA A 46 17.43 1.09 -14.25
C ALA A 46 17.14 2.35 -13.42
N GLU A 47 16.06 3.05 -13.76
CA GLU A 47 15.53 4.20 -13.02
C GLU A 47 14.20 3.84 -12.36
N ALA A 48 14.30 3.13 -11.23
CA ALA A 48 13.17 2.62 -10.48
C ALA A 48 12.84 3.53 -9.28
N ARG A 49 11.54 3.80 -9.07
CA ARG A 49 11.03 4.27 -7.76
C ARG A 49 10.22 3.17 -7.07
N PRO A 50 10.46 2.90 -5.79
CA PRO A 50 9.65 1.94 -5.05
C PRO A 50 8.23 2.49 -4.91
N ILE A 51 7.25 1.59 -5.07
CA ILE A 51 5.89 1.92 -4.65
C ILE A 51 5.82 1.92 -3.11
N THR A 52 5.14 2.91 -2.54
CA THR A 52 5.02 3.10 -1.09
C THR A 52 3.77 2.45 -0.50
N SER A 53 2.77 2.19 -1.33
CA SER A 53 1.58 1.42 -0.96
C SER A 53 0.96 0.74 -2.18
N ALA A 54 0.27 -0.37 -1.93
CA ALA A 54 -0.52 -1.11 -2.91
C ALA A 54 -1.79 -1.66 -2.24
N HIS A 55 -2.91 -1.66 -2.94
CA HIS A 55 -4.17 -2.23 -2.46
C HIS A 55 -5.04 -2.76 -3.60
N VAL A 56 -5.72 -3.88 -3.34
CA VAL A 56 -6.68 -4.52 -4.25
C VAL A 56 -8.09 -4.23 -3.74
N TRP A 57 -8.92 -3.65 -4.60
CA TRP A 57 -10.30 -3.28 -4.32
C TRP A 57 -11.26 -4.24 -5.03
N ALA A 58 -12.55 -4.13 -4.71
CA ALA A 58 -13.59 -4.89 -5.40
C ALA A 58 -13.64 -4.56 -6.89
N ASN A 59 -14.12 -5.51 -7.70
CA ASN A 59 -14.29 -5.37 -9.16
C ASN A 59 -12.97 -5.06 -9.89
N ASP A 60 -11.88 -5.72 -9.50
CA ASP A 60 -10.59 -5.66 -10.20
C ASP A 60 -10.00 -4.23 -10.29
N PHE A 61 -10.29 -3.40 -9.30
CA PHE A 61 -9.66 -2.11 -9.12
C PHE A 61 -8.46 -2.22 -8.20
N VAL A 62 -7.43 -1.43 -8.48
CA VAL A 62 -6.20 -1.43 -7.70
C VAL A 62 -5.73 -0.02 -7.46
N THR A 63 -5.06 0.19 -6.33
CA THR A 63 -4.35 1.45 -6.06
C THR A 63 -2.91 1.22 -5.70
N TYR A 64 -2.03 2.10 -6.18
CA TYR A 64 -0.65 2.21 -5.72
C TYR A 64 -0.19 3.64 -5.63
N SER A 65 0.79 3.88 -4.76
CA SER A 65 1.43 5.18 -4.61
C SER A 65 2.94 5.11 -4.74
N TRP A 66 3.55 6.24 -5.08
CA TRP A 66 4.99 6.46 -4.97
C TRP A 66 5.28 7.95 -4.77
N SER A 67 6.45 8.26 -4.22
CA SER A 67 6.90 9.63 -4.01
C SER A 67 7.78 10.11 -5.19
N GLY A 68 7.39 11.23 -5.79
CA GLY A 68 8.23 12.05 -6.66
C GLY A 68 9.18 12.94 -5.85
N ASP A 69 10.00 13.75 -6.53
CA ASP A 69 10.91 14.69 -5.86
C ASP A 69 10.19 15.91 -5.28
N ALA A 70 9.04 16.25 -5.87
CA ALA A 70 8.25 17.44 -5.52
C ALA A 70 6.75 17.13 -5.37
N ASP A 71 6.36 15.87 -5.48
CA ASP A 71 4.97 15.44 -5.43
C ASP A 71 4.84 14.03 -4.85
N GLU A 72 3.65 13.70 -4.38
CA GLU A 72 3.22 12.33 -4.15
C GLU A 72 2.18 11.96 -5.20
N ARG A 73 2.18 10.69 -5.59
CA ARG A 73 1.33 10.19 -6.67
C ARG A 73 0.57 8.97 -6.20
N VAL A 74 -0.71 8.91 -6.53
CA VAL A 74 -1.50 7.68 -6.41
C VAL A 74 -2.19 7.39 -7.74
N VAL A 75 -2.20 6.13 -8.14
CA VAL A 75 -2.97 5.64 -9.27
C VAL A 75 -4.09 4.77 -8.75
N LEU A 76 -5.29 4.93 -9.29
CA LEU A 76 -6.37 3.96 -9.27
C LEU A 76 -6.54 3.41 -10.68
N GLN A 77 -6.45 2.10 -10.85
CA GLN A 77 -6.54 1.45 -12.15
C GLN A 77 -7.59 0.34 -12.10
N HIS A 78 -8.38 0.20 -13.16
CA HIS A 78 -9.27 -0.93 -13.39
C HIS A 78 -8.58 -1.94 -14.30
N CYS A 79 -8.10 -3.04 -13.73
CA CYS A 79 -7.24 -4.02 -14.39
C CYS A 79 -7.81 -4.55 -15.72
N PRO A 80 -9.10 -4.94 -15.83
CA PRO A 80 -9.66 -5.49 -17.08
C PRO A 80 -9.69 -4.51 -18.25
N THR A 81 -9.87 -3.22 -17.98
CA THR A 81 -10.01 -2.19 -19.03
C THR A 81 -8.71 -1.40 -19.25
N GLY A 82 -7.82 -1.42 -18.27
CA GLY A 82 -6.66 -0.53 -18.22
C GLY A 82 -7.02 0.94 -18.02
N ASP A 83 -8.29 1.28 -17.76
CA ASP A 83 -8.71 2.64 -17.40
C ASP A 83 -8.10 3.01 -16.05
N PHE A 84 -7.61 4.25 -15.94
CA PHE A 84 -6.96 4.71 -14.72
C PHE A 84 -7.27 6.17 -14.40
N LEU A 85 -7.05 6.51 -13.13
CA LEU A 85 -6.95 7.86 -12.61
C LEU A 85 -5.60 7.99 -11.89
N LEU A 86 -4.76 8.91 -12.36
CA LEU A 86 -3.59 9.39 -11.64
C LEU A 86 -3.98 10.64 -10.85
N VAL A 87 -3.67 10.68 -9.56
CA VAL A 87 -3.70 11.89 -8.74
C VAL A 87 -2.27 12.25 -8.34
N VAL A 88 -1.93 13.52 -8.49
CA VAL A 88 -0.63 14.10 -8.14
C VAL A 88 -0.85 15.23 -7.15
N ALA A 89 -0.19 15.18 -6.00
CA ALA A 89 -0.35 16.17 -4.96
C ALA A 89 1.01 16.69 -4.46
N PRO A 90 1.20 18.00 -4.29
CA PRO A 90 2.36 18.53 -3.58
C PRO A 90 2.43 18.00 -2.14
N PRO A 91 3.62 17.82 -1.54
CA PRO A 91 3.78 17.30 -0.18
C PRO A 91 2.99 18.09 0.88
N ALA A 92 2.83 19.40 0.68
CA ALA A 92 2.11 20.26 1.62
C ALA A 92 0.60 19.91 1.75
N VAL A 93 0.02 19.24 0.75
CA VAL A 93 -1.42 18.92 0.71
C VAL A 93 -1.72 17.44 0.49
N SER A 94 -0.70 16.60 0.25
CA SER A 94 -0.89 15.21 -0.16
C SER A 94 -1.67 14.38 0.86
N ALA A 95 -1.43 14.58 2.16
CA ALA A 95 -2.17 13.88 3.22
C ALA A 95 -3.69 14.13 3.13
N VAL A 96 -4.10 15.39 3.00
CA VAL A 96 -5.53 15.77 2.92
C VAL A 96 -6.14 15.30 1.60
N VAL A 97 -5.39 15.41 0.50
CA VAL A 97 -5.80 14.94 -0.83
C VAL A 97 -6.07 13.44 -0.80
N PHE A 98 -5.13 12.65 -0.28
CA PHE A 98 -5.23 11.19 -0.29
C PHE A 98 -6.22 10.66 0.75
N GLU A 99 -6.35 11.31 1.91
CA GLU A 99 -7.44 11.02 2.85
C GLU A 99 -8.80 11.19 2.16
N ARG A 100 -9.02 12.28 1.44
CA ARG A 100 -10.27 12.51 0.70
C ARG A 100 -10.49 11.45 -0.36
N PHE A 101 -9.45 11.15 -1.13
CA PHE A 101 -9.48 10.15 -2.18
C PHE A 101 -9.86 8.75 -1.66
N PHE A 102 -9.16 8.26 -0.63
CA PHE A 102 -9.43 6.94 -0.06
C PHE A 102 -10.75 6.88 0.71
N THR A 103 -11.19 7.98 1.34
CA THR A 103 -12.53 8.07 1.93
C THR A 103 -13.60 7.80 0.88
N MET A 104 -13.51 8.47 -0.28
CA MET A 104 -14.49 8.28 -1.36
C MET A 104 -14.45 6.87 -1.96
N LEU A 105 -13.27 6.23 -2.02
CA LEU A 105 -13.15 4.83 -2.46
C LEU A 105 -13.79 3.84 -1.48
N GLY A 106 -13.81 4.16 -0.17
CA GLY A 106 -14.41 3.32 0.86
C GLY A 106 -15.91 3.54 1.10
N GLU A 107 -16.53 4.54 0.47
CA GLU A 107 -17.96 4.79 0.61
C GLU A 107 -18.81 3.76 -0.15
N GLU A 108 -20.00 3.43 0.37
CA GLU A 108 -20.94 2.51 -0.31
C GLU A 108 -21.45 3.06 -1.64
N ARG A 109 -21.46 4.39 -1.79
CA ARG A 109 -21.81 5.02 -3.06
C ARG A 109 -20.64 4.89 -4.03
N GLY A 110 -20.88 4.28 -5.18
CA GLY A 110 -19.88 4.22 -6.24
C GLY A 110 -19.59 5.60 -6.83
N TYR A 111 -18.32 5.89 -7.11
CA TYR A 111 -17.88 7.08 -7.80
C TYR A 111 -17.21 6.73 -9.13
N THR A 112 -17.42 7.58 -10.13
CA THR A 112 -16.66 7.52 -11.38
C THR A 112 -15.24 8.08 -11.18
N LEU A 113 -14.29 7.66 -12.02
CA LEU A 113 -12.93 8.22 -12.05
C LEU A 113 -12.94 9.75 -12.18
N ARG A 114 -13.88 10.27 -12.98
CA ARG A 114 -14.07 11.72 -13.13
C ARG A 114 -14.48 12.39 -11.84
N GLN A 115 -15.46 11.85 -11.12
CA GLN A 115 -15.89 12.42 -9.84
C GLN A 115 -14.80 12.37 -8.78
N LEU A 116 -13.99 11.31 -8.75
CA LEU A 116 -12.82 11.23 -7.86
C LEU A 116 -11.80 12.32 -8.18
N GLY A 117 -11.45 12.51 -9.45
CA GLY A 117 -10.54 13.58 -9.89
C GLY A 117 -11.07 14.99 -9.61
N GLU A 118 -12.36 15.22 -9.88
CA GLU A 118 -13.05 16.49 -9.59
C GLU A 118 -13.07 16.80 -8.08
N ALA A 119 -13.13 15.78 -7.22
CA ALA A 119 -13.20 15.97 -5.77
C ALA A 119 -11.86 16.33 -5.12
N VAL A 120 -10.72 15.96 -5.72
CA VAL A 120 -9.38 16.28 -5.20
C VAL A 120 -8.81 17.58 -5.76
N ALA A 121 -9.30 18.06 -6.91
CA ALA A 121 -8.81 19.29 -7.53
C ALA A 121 -8.91 20.54 -6.62
N PRO A 122 -10.02 20.77 -5.88
CA PRO A 122 -10.12 21.90 -4.95
C PRO A 122 -9.12 21.87 -3.79
N LEU A 123 -8.52 20.71 -3.52
CA LEU A 123 -7.51 20.50 -2.48
C LEU A 123 -6.07 20.78 -2.97
N GLY A 124 -5.92 21.22 -4.23
CA GLY A 124 -4.61 21.53 -4.82
C GLY A 124 -3.95 20.34 -5.53
N ALA A 125 -4.67 19.26 -5.77
CA ALA A 125 -4.17 18.11 -6.53
C ALA A 125 -4.41 18.26 -8.04
N GLY A 126 -3.49 17.73 -8.84
CA GLY A 126 -3.73 17.43 -10.24
C GLY A 126 -4.34 16.04 -10.40
N ALA A 127 -5.23 15.87 -11.37
CA ALA A 127 -5.85 14.58 -11.70
C ALA A 127 -5.83 14.35 -13.21
N ARG A 128 -5.49 13.12 -13.62
CA ARG A 128 -5.46 12.73 -15.04
C ARG A 128 -6.10 11.36 -15.22
N ILE A 129 -7.09 11.29 -16.10
CA ILE A 129 -7.71 10.04 -16.53
C ILE A 129 -7.05 9.59 -17.83
N GLY A 130 -6.85 8.30 -18.00
CA GLY A 130 -6.42 7.72 -19.26
C GLY A 130 -6.66 6.22 -19.34
N ARG A 131 -6.03 5.58 -20.33
CA ARG A 131 -6.11 4.14 -20.57
C ARG A 131 -4.76 3.57 -20.99
N GLY A 132 -4.39 2.41 -20.43
CA GLY A 132 -3.31 1.56 -20.93
C GLY A 132 -1.86 2.04 -20.68
N GLU A 133 -1.66 3.27 -20.19
CA GLU A 133 -0.32 3.86 -20.05
C GLU A 133 0.46 3.37 -18.83
N TRP A 134 -0.19 2.97 -17.74
CA TRP A 134 0.49 2.76 -16.44
C TRP A 134 0.73 1.29 -16.05
N GLY A 135 0.35 0.35 -16.90
CA GLY A 135 0.17 -1.05 -16.48
C GLY A 135 1.44 -1.88 -16.29
N ASP A 136 1.50 -2.58 -15.16
CA ASP A 136 1.41 -4.06 -15.11
C ASP A 136 0.45 -4.57 -13.99
N CYS A 137 -0.66 -3.82 -13.81
CA CYS A 137 -1.91 -4.10 -13.08
C CYS A 137 -1.73 -4.55 -11.62
N ILE A 138 -1.37 -3.55 -10.81
CA ILE A 138 -0.74 -3.64 -9.49
C ILE A 138 0.24 -4.79 -9.40
N CYS A 139 1.16 -4.78 -10.35
CA CYS A 139 2.16 -5.81 -10.42
C CYS A 139 1.52 -7.21 -10.34
N ARG A 140 0.51 -7.38 -11.21
CA ARG A 140 -0.50 -8.44 -11.29
C ARG A 140 -0.99 -8.92 -9.95
N GLU A 141 -1.74 -8.05 -9.30
CA GLU A 141 -2.32 -8.32 -7.98
C GLU A 141 -1.26 -8.91 -7.05
N LEU A 142 -0.10 -8.27 -7.13
CA LEU A 142 1.11 -8.55 -6.38
C LEU A 142 1.58 -10.01 -6.47
N GLY A 143 1.49 -10.56 -7.68
CA GLY A 143 2.20 -11.75 -8.13
C GLY A 143 3.11 -11.53 -9.34
N LEU A 144 3.54 -10.28 -9.63
CA LEU A 144 4.86 -10.03 -10.24
C LEU A 144 5.93 -10.81 -9.48
#